data_AF-A7ZIS8-F1
#
_entry.id   AF-A7ZIS8-F1
#
_cell.length_a   1.000
_cell.length_b   1.000
_cell.length_c   1.000
_cell.angle_alpha   90.00
_cell.angle_beta   90.00
_cell.angle_gamma   90.00
#
_symmetry.space_group_name_H-M   'P 1'
#
loop_
_entity.id
_entity.type
_entity.pdbx_description
1 polymer ?
#
loop_
_entity_poly.entity_id
_entity_poly.type
_entity_poly.pdbx_seq_one_letter_code
_entity_poly.pdbx_strand_id
1 'polypeptide(L)'
;MTIIHPLLASRSAPNYRQSWRLAGVWRRAINLMTESGELLTLHRQGSGFGPGGWVLRRAQFDALCGGLCGNERPQVVAQGIRLGRFTVKQPQRYCLLRITPPSHPQPLAAAWMQRAEETGLFGPLAMAASDPLTAELRQFRHCFQAALNGVKTDWRHWLGKGPGLTPSHDDTLSGMLLAAWYYGALDARSGRQFFACSDNLQLVTTAVSVSYLRYAAQGYFASPLLHFVHALSCPKRTAVAIDSLLALGHTSGADTLLGFWLGQQLLQGTP
;
A
#
# COMPACT_ATOMS: atom_id res chain seq x y z
N MET A 1 17.74 -23.54 -16.72
CA MET A 1 16.42 -22.91 -16.46
C MET A 1 16.10 -23.09 -14.99
N THR A 2 15.89 -22.01 -14.24
CA THR A 2 15.71 -22.07 -12.78
C THR A 2 14.24 -21.92 -12.42
N ILE A 3 13.68 -22.87 -11.67
CA ILE A 3 12.26 -22.85 -11.26
C ILE A 3 12.13 -22.20 -9.89
N ILE A 4 11.19 -21.26 -9.77
CA ILE A 4 10.87 -20.57 -8.52
C ILE A 4 9.42 -20.91 -8.15
N HIS A 5 9.22 -21.36 -6.91
CA HIS A 5 7.90 -21.63 -6.36
C HIS A 5 7.56 -20.53 -5.32
N PRO A 6 6.57 -19.67 -5.60
CA PRO A 6 6.10 -18.70 -4.63
C PRO A 6 5.66 -19.38 -3.33
N LEU A 7 5.94 -18.74 -2.20
CA LEU A 7 5.50 -19.19 -0.87
C LEU A 7 4.00 -18.99 -0.67
N LEU A 8 3.49 -17.86 -1.17
CA LEU A 8 2.13 -17.37 -0.94
C LEU A 8 1.81 -16.32 -2.02
N ALA A 9 0.54 -16.14 -2.33
CA ALA A 9 0.05 -14.97 -3.04
C ALA A 9 -1.18 -14.36 -2.37
N SER A 10 -1.45 -13.11 -2.70
CA SER A 10 -2.74 -12.50 -2.37
C SER A 10 -3.83 -13.12 -3.23
N ARG A 11 -5.01 -13.38 -2.64
CA ARG A 11 -6.21 -13.79 -3.38
C ARG A 11 -6.68 -12.73 -4.37
N SER A 12 -6.31 -11.48 -4.14
CA SER A 12 -6.67 -10.34 -4.99
C SER A 12 -5.60 -10.03 -6.04
N ALA A 13 -4.54 -10.83 -6.13
CA ALA A 13 -3.51 -10.65 -7.15
C ALA A 13 -4.11 -10.86 -8.55
N PRO A 14 -3.70 -10.06 -9.55
CA PRO A 14 -4.23 -10.17 -10.90
C PRO A 14 -3.92 -11.54 -11.51
N ASN A 15 -4.74 -11.97 -12.46
CA ASN A 15 -4.54 -13.22 -13.17
C ASN A 15 -3.20 -13.18 -13.92
N TYR A 16 -2.30 -14.13 -13.66
CA TYR A 16 -0.98 -14.16 -14.29
C TYR A 16 -1.02 -14.50 -15.79
N ARG A 17 -2.12 -15.07 -16.30
CA ARG A 17 -2.28 -15.47 -17.70
C ARG A 17 -2.60 -14.28 -18.60
N GLN A 18 -1.77 -13.26 -18.53
CA GLN A 18 -1.91 -11.99 -19.23
C GLN A 18 -0.58 -11.56 -19.84
N SER A 19 -0.61 -10.64 -20.81
CA SER A 19 0.63 -10.06 -21.33
C SER A 19 1.23 -9.11 -20.29
N TRP A 20 2.48 -9.37 -19.90
CA TRP A 20 3.19 -8.61 -18.87
C TRP A 20 4.43 -7.94 -19.47
N ARG A 21 4.69 -6.71 -19.05
CA ARG A 21 6.00 -6.07 -19.18
C ARG A 21 6.67 -5.94 -17.82
N LEU A 22 7.99 -5.98 -17.79
CA LEU A 22 8.76 -5.64 -16.60
C LEU A 22 8.63 -4.13 -16.36
N ALA A 23 8.01 -3.74 -15.25
CA ALA A 23 7.79 -2.34 -14.89
C ALA A 23 8.91 -1.79 -14.01
N GLY A 24 9.60 -2.65 -13.25
CA GLY A 24 10.84 -2.31 -12.57
C GLY A 24 11.30 -3.39 -11.60
N VAL A 25 12.56 -3.27 -11.20
CA VAL A 25 13.25 -4.20 -10.30
C VAL A 25 13.85 -3.39 -9.16
N TRP A 26 13.46 -3.71 -7.93
CA TRP A 26 13.94 -3.08 -6.71
C TRP A 26 14.41 -4.14 -5.73
N ARG A 27 15.17 -3.70 -4.72
CA ARG A 27 15.77 -4.56 -3.68
C ARG A 27 14.77 -5.52 -2.99
N ARG A 28 13.49 -5.17 -2.91
CA ARG A 28 12.45 -5.95 -2.22
C ARG A 28 11.23 -6.29 -3.07
N ALA A 29 11.16 -5.80 -4.30
CA ALA A 29 10.00 -5.95 -5.17
C ALA A 29 10.41 -6.00 -6.64
N ILE A 30 9.74 -6.82 -7.44
CA ILE A 30 9.80 -6.79 -8.90
C ILE A 30 8.38 -6.58 -9.39
N ASN A 31 8.14 -5.50 -10.14
CA ASN A 31 6.80 -5.19 -10.63
C ASN A 31 6.67 -5.62 -12.08
N LEU A 32 5.61 -6.35 -12.36
CA LEU A 32 5.13 -6.64 -13.70
C LEU A 32 3.83 -5.87 -13.91
N MET A 33 3.64 -5.33 -15.11
CA MET A 33 2.44 -4.58 -15.43
C MET A 33 1.85 -5.00 -16.77
N THR A 34 0.53 -4.99 -16.88
CA THR A 34 -0.18 -5.16 -18.16
C THR A 34 -0.31 -3.81 -18.88
N GLU A 35 -0.72 -3.83 -20.14
CA GLU A 35 -1.08 -2.59 -20.86
C GLU A 35 -2.33 -1.92 -20.26
N SER A 36 -3.25 -2.70 -19.70
CA SER A 36 -4.44 -2.22 -18.98
C SER A 36 -4.12 -1.60 -17.61
N GLY A 37 -2.86 -1.65 -17.17
CA GLY A 37 -2.41 -1.05 -15.91
C GLY A 37 -2.62 -1.93 -14.68
N GLU A 38 -2.89 -3.23 -14.83
CA GLU A 38 -2.87 -4.17 -13.72
C GLU A 38 -1.42 -4.44 -13.28
N LEU A 39 -1.20 -4.48 -11.97
CA LEU A 39 0.12 -4.61 -11.36
C LEU A 39 0.23 -5.94 -10.61
N LEU A 40 1.19 -6.76 -11.01
CA LEU A 40 1.62 -7.94 -10.26
C LEU A 40 2.98 -7.66 -9.64
N THR A 41 3.08 -7.71 -8.30
CA THR A 41 4.34 -7.51 -7.59
C THR A 41 4.89 -8.82 -7.07
N LEU A 42 6.12 -9.18 -7.45
CA LEU A 42 6.87 -10.25 -6.82
C LEU A 42 7.61 -9.65 -5.62
N HIS A 43 7.25 -10.05 -4.41
CA HIS A 43 7.82 -9.56 -3.16
C HIS A 43 8.89 -10.51 -2.62
N ARG A 44 9.95 -9.92 -2.08
CA ARG A 44 10.95 -10.64 -1.29
C ARG A 44 10.40 -11.03 0.08
N GLN A 45 10.55 -12.30 0.47
CA GLN A 45 10.16 -12.77 1.81
C GLN A 45 10.81 -11.95 2.94
N GLY A 46 9.97 -11.54 3.91
CA GLY A 46 10.39 -10.90 5.17
C GLY A 46 10.14 -9.40 5.27
N SER A 47 9.49 -8.78 4.28
CA SER A 47 9.19 -7.33 4.27
C SER A 47 7.70 -7.03 4.12
N GLY A 48 6.83 -8.04 4.32
CA GLY A 48 5.43 -7.95 3.94
C GLY A 48 5.22 -8.07 2.42
N PHE A 49 3.95 -8.07 2.02
CA PHE A 49 3.52 -8.13 0.63
C PHE A 49 2.15 -7.48 0.43
N GLY A 50 1.91 -6.98 -0.78
CA GLY A 50 0.72 -6.21 -1.15
C GLY A 50 -0.43 -7.05 -1.73
N PRO A 51 -1.63 -6.45 -1.88
CA PRO A 51 -2.82 -7.12 -2.42
C PRO A 51 -2.68 -7.61 -3.87
N GLY A 52 -1.81 -6.98 -4.67
CA GLY A 52 -1.44 -7.41 -6.03
C GLY A 52 -0.24 -8.35 -6.07
N GLY A 53 0.10 -9.03 -4.96
CA GLY A 53 1.45 -9.56 -4.74
C GLY A 53 1.58 -11.08 -4.64
N TRP A 54 2.72 -11.59 -5.11
CA TRP A 54 3.25 -12.94 -4.85
C TRP A 54 4.50 -12.85 -3.98
N VAL A 55 4.70 -13.78 -3.05
CA VAL A 55 5.87 -13.81 -2.16
C VAL A 55 6.84 -14.89 -2.61
N LEU A 56 8.09 -14.50 -2.87
CA LEU A 56 9.17 -15.41 -3.23
C LEU A 56 10.11 -15.61 -2.03
N ARG A 57 10.64 -16.84 -1.87
CA ARG A 57 11.68 -17.11 -0.86
C ARG A 57 12.86 -16.18 -1.06
N ARG A 58 13.45 -15.72 0.04
CA ARG A 58 14.56 -14.75 0.05
C ARG A 58 15.64 -15.04 -1.00
N ALA A 59 16.25 -16.23 -0.94
CA ALA A 59 17.33 -16.61 -1.85
C ALA A 59 16.88 -16.69 -3.33
N GLN A 60 15.65 -17.13 -3.59
CA GLN A 60 15.11 -17.22 -4.95
C GLN A 60 14.78 -15.84 -5.52
N PHE A 61 14.27 -14.93 -4.68
CA PHE A 61 14.05 -13.54 -5.06
C PHE A 61 15.39 -12.87 -5.38
N ASP A 62 16.39 -13.01 -4.51
CA ASP A 62 17.69 -12.36 -4.68
C ASP A 62 18.41 -12.86 -5.95
N ALA A 63 18.33 -14.17 -6.23
CA ALA A 63 18.84 -14.76 -7.47
C ALA A 63 18.09 -14.27 -8.72
N LEU A 64 16.77 -14.15 -8.65
CA LEU A 64 15.96 -13.57 -9.73
C LEU A 64 16.36 -12.10 -9.95
N CYS A 65 16.34 -11.28 -8.91
CA CYS A 65 16.65 -9.86 -8.95
C CYS A 65 18.05 -9.59 -9.54
N GLY A 66 19.07 -10.34 -9.11
CA GLY A 66 20.43 -10.18 -9.64
C GLY A 66 20.65 -10.79 -11.05
N GLY A 67 19.69 -11.57 -11.53
CA GLY A 67 19.73 -12.19 -12.86
C GLY A 67 18.86 -11.52 -13.91
N LEU A 68 18.18 -10.40 -13.58
CA LEU A 68 17.43 -9.58 -14.51
C LEU A 68 18.28 -8.39 -14.98
N CYS A 69 18.29 -8.14 -16.28
CA CYS A 69 18.97 -7.04 -16.96
C CYS A 69 18.07 -5.82 -17.18
N GLY A 70 16.77 -5.90 -16.83
CA GLY A 70 15.81 -4.79 -16.90
C GLY A 70 15.08 -4.66 -18.24
N ASN A 71 15.52 -5.40 -19.27
CA ASN A 71 14.89 -5.45 -20.60
C ASN A 71 14.16 -6.77 -20.85
N GLU A 72 14.00 -7.62 -19.82
CA GLU A 72 13.28 -8.87 -19.96
C GLU A 72 11.86 -8.62 -20.45
N ARG A 73 11.44 -9.49 -21.37
CA ARG A 73 10.05 -9.62 -21.77
C ARG A 73 9.47 -10.81 -21.03
N PRO A 74 8.67 -10.59 -19.97
CA PRO A 74 7.98 -11.68 -19.29
C PRO A 74 7.15 -12.48 -20.28
N GLN A 75 7.19 -13.81 -20.17
CA GLN A 75 6.43 -14.70 -21.04
C GLN A 75 5.54 -15.60 -20.20
N VAL A 76 4.24 -15.59 -20.49
CA VAL A 76 3.30 -16.52 -19.87
C VAL A 76 3.60 -17.93 -20.37
N VAL A 77 3.74 -18.85 -19.42
CA VAL A 77 3.85 -20.28 -19.69
C VAL A 77 2.73 -21.01 -18.95
N ALA A 78 2.46 -22.27 -19.33
CA ALA A 78 1.31 -23.03 -18.83
C ALA A 78 1.12 -22.97 -17.30
N GLN A 79 2.22 -22.96 -16.53
CA GLN A 79 2.19 -22.96 -15.07
C GLN A 79 2.93 -21.77 -14.43
N GLY A 80 3.04 -20.61 -15.09
CA GLY A 80 3.67 -19.45 -14.47
C GLY A 80 4.11 -18.36 -15.44
N ILE A 81 5.06 -17.55 -15.00
CA ILE A 81 5.69 -16.48 -15.79
C ILE A 81 7.18 -16.76 -15.91
N ARG A 82 7.69 -16.79 -17.15
CA ARG A 82 9.12 -16.87 -17.45
C ARG A 82 9.70 -15.45 -17.48
N LEU A 83 10.78 -15.24 -16.73
CA LEU A 83 11.54 -13.99 -16.61
C LEU A 83 13.01 -14.31 -16.83
N GLY A 84 13.53 -14.01 -18.02
CA GLY A 84 14.87 -14.45 -18.43
C GLY A 84 15.03 -15.97 -18.32
N ARG A 85 16.05 -16.43 -17.60
CA ARG A 85 16.31 -17.87 -17.34
C ARG A 85 15.43 -18.49 -16.25
N PHE A 86 14.61 -17.69 -15.58
CA PHE A 86 13.79 -18.12 -14.45
C PHE A 86 12.35 -18.39 -14.87
N THR A 87 11.69 -19.31 -14.17
CA THR A 87 10.24 -19.52 -14.29
C THR A 87 9.62 -19.46 -12.92
N VAL A 88 8.88 -18.39 -12.67
CA VAL A 88 8.08 -18.20 -11.45
C VAL A 88 6.77 -18.95 -11.64
N LYS A 89 6.64 -20.10 -10.98
CA LYS A 89 5.44 -20.93 -11.05
C LYS A 89 4.25 -20.22 -10.42
N GLN A 90 3.04 -20.57 -10.85
CA GLN A 90 1.83 -20.11 -10.19
C GLN A 90 1.84 -20.47 -8.69
N PRO A 91 1.36 -19.58 -7.81
CA PRO A 91 1.25 -19.86 -6.38
C PRO A 91 0.27 -21.01 -6.10
N GLN A 92 0.56 -21.79 -5.06
CA GLN A 92 -0.33 -22.85 -4.56
C GLN A 92 -1.03 -22.48 -3.25
N ARG A 93 -0.58 -21.41 -2.59
CA ARG A 93 -1.13 -20.92 -1.32
C ARG A 93 -1.59 -19.49 -1.50
N TYR A 94 -2.75 -19.16 -0.95
CA TYR A 94 -3.35 -17.84 -1.10
C TYR A 94 -3.86 -17.31 0.24
N CYS A 95 -3.64 -16.01 0.47
CA CYS A 95 -4.12 -15.27 1.65
C CYS A 95 -5.02 -14.10 1.21
N LEU A 96 -6.08 -13.85 1.96
CA LEU A 96 -6.93 -12.68 1.75
C LEU A 96 -6.33 -11.48 2.50
N LEU A 97 -5.92 -10.46 1.77
CA LEU A 97 -5.38 -9.22 2.34
C LEU A 97 -6.45 -8.13 2.46
N ARG A 98 -7.63 -8.49 2.98
CA ARG A 98 -8.74 -7.57 3.20
C ARG A 98 -8.87 -7.30 4.69
N ILE A 99 -9.03 -6.02 5.05
CA ILE A 99 -9.28 -5.65 6.44
C ILE A 99 -10.60 -6.23 6.92
N THR A 100 -10.61 -6.71 8.16
CA THR A 100 -11.84 -7.03 8.90
C THR A 100 -11.95 -6.01 10.02
N PRO A 101 -12.87 -5.03 9.93
CA PRO A 101 -13.02 -4.02 10.97
C PRO A 101 -13.33 -4.71 12.32
N PRO A 102 -12.61 -4.36 13.40
CA PRO A 102 -12.93 -4.90 14.72
C PRO A 102 -14.26 -4.33 15.23
N SER A 103 -14.99 -5.10 16.04
CA SER A 103 -16.21 -4.61 16.71
C SER A 103 -15.93 -3.43 17.65
N HIS A 104 -14.72 -3.38 18.23
CA HIS A 104 -14.26 -2.34 19.14
C HIS A 104 -12.86 -1.86 18.72
N PRO A 105 -12.77 -0.93 17.74
CA PRO A 105 -11.48 -0.41 17.30
C PRO A 105 -10.75 0.31 18.44
N GLN A 106 -9.46 0.02 18.60
CA GLN A 106 -8.61 0.67 19.59
C GLN A 106 -7.85 1.82 18.93
N PRO A 107 -7.83 3.03 19.53
CA PRO A 107 -7.11 4.14 18.96
C PRO A 107 -5.59 3.95 19.05
N LEU A 108 -4.88 4.40 18.03
CA LEU A 108 -3.46 4.67 18.11
C LEU A 108 -3.25 5.81 19.12
N ALA A 109 -2.48 5.54 20.18
CA ALA A 109 -2.15 6.56 21.18
C ALA A 109 -1.17 7.61 20.62
N ALA A 110 -1.35 8.88 21.00
CA ALA A 110 -0.52 10.01 20.55
C ALA A 110 0.98 9.83 20.78
N ALA A 111 1.37 9.10 21.84
CA ALA A 111 2.77 8.79 22.15
C ALA A 111 3.47 8.03 21.00
N TRP A 112 2.72 7.26 20.20
CA TRP A 112 3.27 6.57 19.04
C TRP A 112 3.58 7.47 17.85
N MET A 113 3.08 8.71 17.86
CA MET A 113 3.41 9.72 16.85
C MET A 113 4.70 10.47 17.17
N GLN A 114 5.24 10.34 18.38
CA GLN A 114 6.50 10.96 18.81
C GLN A 114 7.70 10.22 18.22
N ARG A 115 7.86 10.33 16.89
CA ARG A 115 8.80 9.60 16.04
C ARG A 115 9.62 10.58 15.20
N ALA A 116 10.91 10.29 15.07
CA ALA A 116 11.86 11.12 14.35
C ALA A 116 11.97 10.76 12.86
N GLU A 117 11.33 9.67 12.44
CA GLU A 117 11.29 9.24 11.05
C GLU A 117 10.68 10.31 10.14
N GLU A 118 11.35 10.57 9.02
CA GLU A 118 10.95 11.59 8.05
C GLU A 118 9.75 11.14 7.22
N THR A 119 8.77 12.03 7.08
CA THR A 119 7.73 11.94 6.06
C THR A 119 8.26 12.50 4.73
N GLY A 120 7.63 12.15 3.61
CA GLY A 120 8.14 12.57 2.30
C GLY A 120 8.00 14.06 2.00
N LEU A 121 7.09 14.77 2.69
CA LEU A 121 6.79 16.20 2.46
C LEU A 121 6.73 17.07 3.72
N PHE A 122 6.52 16.49 4.90
CA PHE A 122 6.13 17.24 6.10
C PHE A 122 7.16 17.18 7.23
N GLY A 123 8.39 16.76 6.91
CA GLY A 123 9.48 16.61 7.88
C GLY A 123 9.25 15.43 8.84
N PRO A 124 9.83 15.46 10.06
CA PRO A 124 9.69 14.39 11.04
C PRO A 124 8.23 14.11 11.39
N LEU A 125 7.89 12.83 11.55
CA LEU A 125 6.51 12.38 11.83
C LEU A 125 5.91 13.06 13.07
N ALA A 126 6.70 13.25 14.13
CA ALA A 126 6.29 13.98 15.33
C ALA A 126 5.83 15.41 15.03
N MET A 127 6.52 16.10 14.12
CA MET A 127 6.16 17.47 13.72
C MET A 127 4.94 17.47 12.80
N ALA A 128 4.91 16.58 11.81
CA ALA A 128 3.82 16.49 10.84
C ALA A 128 2.46 16.15 11.48
N ALA A 129 2.47 15.37 12.56
CA ALA A 129 1.29 14.95 13.30
C ALA A 129 0.85 15.91 14.41
N SER A 130 1.65 16.93 14.72
CA SER A 130 1.40 17.88 15.80
C SER A 130 0.51 19.04 15.37
N ASP A 131 -0.28 19.56 16.31
CA ASP A 131 -1.06 20.76 16.08
C ASP A 131 -0.24 22.05 16.32
N PRO A 132 -0.51 23.11 15.52
CA PRO A 132 -1.44 23.13 14.39
C PRO A 132 -0.89 22.43 13.14
N LEU A 133 -1.73 21.61 12.48
CA LEU A 133 -1.40 21.02 11.19
C LEU A 133 -1.08 22.09 10.11
N THR A 134 -0.17 21.75 9.19
CA THR A 134 0.13 22.59 8.01
C THR A 134 -1.13 22.86 7.20
N ALA A 135 -1.16 23.97 6.45
CA ALA A 135 -2.32 24.33 5.63
C ALA A 135 -2.68 23.24 4.62
N GLU A 136 -1.68 22.58 4.03
CA GLU A 136 -1.88 21.49 3.07
C GLU A 136 -2.51 20.26 3.74
N LEU A 137 -2.01 19.81 4.90
CA LEU A 137 -2.60 18.69 5.64
C LEU A 137 -4.02 18.99 6.13
N ARG A 138 -4.31 20.23 6.54
CA ARG A 138 -5.67 20.65 6.92
C ARG A 138 -6.64 20.57 5.74
N GLN A 139 -6.24 21.07 4.58
CA GLN A 139 -7.07 20.99 3.37
C GLN A 139 -7.25 19.56 2.89
N PHE A 140 -6.18 18.76 2.92
CA PHE A 140 -6.24 17.34 2.56
C PHE A 140 -7.20 16.57 3.48
N ARG A 141 -7.12 16.80 4.80
CA ARG A 141 -8.04 16.24 5.81
C ARG A 141 -9.49 16.66 5.53
N HIS A 142 -9.73 17.93 5.19
CA HIS A 142 -11.06 18.42 4.84
C HIS A 142 -11.62 17.75 3.58
N CYS A 143 -10.81 17.63 2.52
CA CYS A 143 -11.20 16.92 1.29
C CYS A 143 -11.54 15.45 1.57
N PHE A 144 -10.76 14.78 2.42
CA PHE A 144 -11.05 13.40 2.82
C PHE A 144 -12.37 13.29 3.58
N GLN A 145 -12.64 14.20 4.53
CA GLN A 145 -13.92 14.24 5.26
C GLN A 145 -15.10 14.44 4.31
N ALA A 146 -14.98 15.37 3.36
CA ALA A 146 -16.00 15.61 2.36
C ALA A 146 -16.26 14.36 1.51
N ALA A 147 -15.20 13.67 1.07
CA ALA A 147 -15.31 12.43 0.31
C ALA A 147 -16.01 11.31 1.11
N LEU A 148 -15.71 11.14 2.40
CA LEU A 148 -16.41 10.19 3.28
C LEU A 148 -17.91 10.52 3.41
N ASN A 149 -18.25 11.81 3.40
CA ASN A 149 -19.63 12.29 3.43
C ASN A 149 -20.33 12.25 2.06
N GLY A 150 -19.72 11.64 1.05
CA GLY A 150 -20.31 11.46 -0.28
C GLY A 150 -20.15 12.66 -1.23
N VAL A 151 -19.34 13.67 -0.85
CA VAL A 151 -19.02 14.78 -1.76
C VAL A 151 -18.09 14.28 -2.87
N LYS A 152 -18.49 14.54 -4.11
CA LYS A 152 -17.67 14.24 -5.29
C LYS A 152 -16.32 14.95 -5.19
N THR A 153 -15.26 14.16 -5.10
CA THR A 153 -13.90 14.66 -4.89
C THR A 153 -12.99 14.17 -6.01
N ASP A 154 -12.27 15.09 -6.65
CA ASP A 154 -11.24 14.77 -7.62
C ASP A 154 -9.87 14.74 -6.95
N TRP A 155 -9.35 13.53 -6.74
CA TRP A 155 -8.09 13.29 -6.03
C TRP A 155 -6.85 13.67 -6.85
N ARG A 156 -6.99 13.97 -8.15
CA ARG A 156 -5.85 14.27 -9.02
C ARG A 156 -5.00 15.46 -8.57
N HIS A 157 -5.62 16.44 -7.91
CA HIS A 157 -4.94 17.64 -7.40
C HIS A 157 -4.07 17.37 -6.15
N TRP A 158 -4.30 16.23 -5.50
CA TRP A 158 -3.66 15.88 -4.24
C TRP A 158 -2.60 14.80 -4.38
N LEU A 159 -2.80 13.86 -5.30
CA LEU A 159 -1.94 12.71 -5.52
C LEU A 159 -0.71 13.05 -6.37
N GLY A 160 0.33 12.22 -6.26
CA GLY A 160 1.58 12.40 -7.02
C GLY A 160 2.61 13.30 -6.35
N LYS A 161 2.30 13.85 -5.18
CA LYS A 161 3.17 14.80 -4.48
C LYS A 161 4.12 14.06 -3.53
N GLY A 162 5.42 14.31 -3.68
CA GLY A 162 6.50 13.69 -2.89
C GLY A 162 7.32 12.67 -3.69
N PRO A 163 8.42 12.17 -3.12
CA PRO A 163 9.35 11.30 -3.81
C PRO A 163 8.88 9.83 -3.89
N GLY A 164 9.46 9.07 -4.84
CA GLY A 164 9.35 7.61 -4.87
C GLY A 164 8.20 7.04 -5.69
N LEU A 165 8.00 5.73 -5.60
CA LEU A 165 6.94 5.01 -6.33
C LEU A 165 5.57 5.18 -5.69
N THR A 166 5.52 5.43 -4.39
CA THR A 166 4.32 5.79 -3.66
C THR A 166 4.60 7.17 -3.06
N PRO A 167 4.19 8.25 -3.73
CA PRO A 167 4.41 9.61 -3.24
C PRO A 167 3.76 9.84 -1.88
N SER A 168 4.26 10.81 -1.11
CA SER A 168 3.89 11.07 0.28
C SER A 168 2.37 11.22 0.49
N HIS A 169 1.68 12.00 -0.35
CA HIS A 169 0.22 12.13 -0.22
C HIS A 169 -0.55 10.87 -0.57
N ASP A 170 0.00 10.03 -1.42
CA ASP A 170 -0.63 8.77 -1.80
C ASP A 170 -0.55 7.77 -0.66
N ASP A 171 0.60 7.68 0.00
CA ASP A 171 0.79 6.89 1.21
C ASP A 171 -0.07 7.45 2.37
N THR A 172 -0.14 8.77 2.51
CA THR A 172 -1.04 9.44 3.47
C THR A 172 -2.50 9.08 3.19
N LEU A 173 -2.97 9.15 1.94
CA LEU A 173 -4.33 8.75 1.58
C LEU A 173 -4.59 7.27 1.88
N SER A 174 -3.61 6.40 1.62
CA SER A 174 -3.70 4.97 1.91
C SER A 174 -3.88 4.73 3.42
N GLY A 175 -3.15 5.46 4.26
CA GLY A 175 -3.31 5.46 5.72
C GLY A 175 -4.70 5.97 6.16
N MET A 176 -5.19 7.05 5.57
CA MET A 176 -6.53 7.57 5.88
C MET A 176 -7.64 6.59 5.47
N LEU A 177 -7.51 5.94 4.31
CA LEU A 177 -8.40 4.88 3.86
C LEU A 177 -8.37 3.67 4.81
N LEU A 178 -7.18 3.30 5.30
CA LEU A 178 -7.03 2.25 6.31
C LEU A 178 -7.79 2.59 7.60
N ALA A 179 -7.65 3.83 8.09
CA ALA A 179 -8.40 4.30 9.26
C ALA A 179 -9.91 4.29 9.00
N ALA A 180 -10.37 4.78 7.85
CA ALA A 180 -11.79 4.80 7.51
C ALA A 180 -12.41 3.40 7.44
N TRP A 181 -11.70 2.41 6.89
CA TRP A 181 -12.14 1.02 6.97
C TRP A 181 -12.08 0.46 8.40
N TYR A 182 -11.00 0.73 9.14
CA TYR A 182 -10.81 0.23 10.50
C TYR A 182 -11.92 0.70 11.47
N TYR A 183 -12.36 1.95 11.32
CA TYR A 183 -13.44 2.55 12.12
C TYR A 183 -14.85 2.39 11.51
N GLY A 184 -14.98 1.66 10.40
CA GLY A 184 -16.28 1.41 9.76
C GLY A 184 -16.91 2.63 9.06
N ALA A 185 -16.14 3.68 8.79
CA ALA A 185 -16.58 4.84 8.02
C ALA A 185 -16.60 4.61 6.50
N LEU A 186 -15.88 3.58 6.03
CA LEU A 186 -15.98 3.07 4.66
C LEU A 186 -16.49 1.63 4.66
N ASP A 187 -17.25 1.31 3.61
CA ASP A 187 -17.72 -0.03 3.30
C ASP A 187 -17.44 -0.39 1.83
N ALA A 188 -17.88 -1.58 1.42
CA ALA A 188 -17.65 -2.05 0.07
C ALA A 188 -18.34 -1.19 -1.01
N ARG A 189 -19.46 -0.54 -0.68
CA ARG A 189 -20.20 0.31 -1.61
C ARG A 189 -19.53 1.66 -1.76
N SER A 190 -19.29 2.37 -0.65
CA SER A 190 -18.65 3.70 -0.67
C SER A 190 -17.21 3.61 -1.17
N GLY A 191 -16.48 2.56 -0.77
CA GLY A 191 -15.12 2.28 -1.22
C GLY A 191 -14.99 2.11 -2.75
N ARG A 192 -15.94 1.43 -3.40
CA ARG A 192 -15.95 1.31 -4.88
C ARG A 192 -16.16 2.65 -5.59
N GLN A 193 -16.82 3.59 -4.93
CA GLN A 193 -17.13 4.91 -5.51
C GLN A 193 -16.11 5.99 -5.13
N PHE A 194 -15.16 5.69 -4.24
CA PHE A 194 -14.25 6.68 -3.64
C PHE A 194 -13.45 7.48 -4.68
N PHE A 195 -13.01 6.84 -5.76
CA PHE A 195 -12.28 7.48 -6.86
C PHE A 195 -13.14 7.72 -8.12
N ALA A 196 -14.47 7.57 -8.05
CA ALA A 196 -15.33 7.64 -9.24
C ALA A 196 -15.34 9.00 -9.95
N CYS A 197 -14.98 10.07 -9.25
CA CYS A 197 -14.87 11.42 -9.81
C CYS A 197 -13.42 11.84 -10.11
N SER A 198 -12.46 10.93 -9.91
CA SER A 198 -11.09 11.12 -10.35
C SER A 198 -10.96 10.48 -11.72
N ASP A 199 -10.52 11.24 -12.71
CA ASP A 199 -10.19 10.69 -14.03
C ASP A 199 -8.97 9.75 -13.91
N ASN A 200 -8.22 9.55 -15.00
CA ASN A 200 -7.07 8.66 -14.98
C ASN A 200 -5.99 9.11 -13.97
N LEU A 201 -5.97 8.49 -12.78
CA LEU A 201 -4.97 8.74 -11.73
C LEU A 201 -3.53 8.46 -12.17
N GLN A 202 -3.32 7.65 -13.21
CA GLN A 202 -1.98 7.39 -13.75
C GLN A 202 -1.35 8.64 -14.40
N LEU A 203 -2.13 9.70 -14.65
CA LEU A 203 -1.62 10.97 -15.16
C LEU A 203 -0.95 11.81 -14.08
N VAL A 204 -1.24 11.56 -12.81
CA VAL A 204 -0.74 12.38 -11.70
C VAL A 204 0.17 11.59 -10.75
N THR A 205 0.06 10.26 -10.71
CA THR A 205 0.92 9.42 -9.86
C THR A 205 1.35 8.15 -10.58
N THR A 206 2.21 7.37 -9.94
CA THR A 206 2.75 6.14 -10.52
C THR A 206 1.71 5.03 -10.58
N ALA A 207 1.86 4.10 -11.52
CA ALA A 207 0.99 2.93 -11.60
C ALA A 207 1.04 2.05 -10.34
N VAL A 208 2.17 2.07 -9.60
CA VAL A 208 2.30 1.36 -8.32
C VAL A 208 1.35 1.96 -7.30
N SER A 209 1.37 3.29 -7.17
CA SER A 209 0.48 4.01 -6.27
C SER A 209 -0.99 3.84 -6.65
N VAL A 210 -1.33 3.99 -7.94
CA VAL A 210 -2.71 3.77 -8.42
C VAL A 210 -3.23 2.38 -8.02
N SER A 211 -2.40 1.34 -8.15
CA SER A 211 -2.76 -0.01 -7.73
C SER A 211 -3.05 -0.07 -6.23
N TYR A 212 -2.14 0.43 -5.38
CA TYR A 212 -2.33 0.42 -3.93
C TYR A 212 -3.55 1.24 -3.48
N LEU A 213 -3.77 2.42 -4.04
CA LEU A 213 -4.93 3.26 -3.72
C LEU A 213 -6.25 2.58 -4.11
N ARG A 214 -6.33 1.97 -5.30
CA ARG A 214 -7.52 1.22 -5.73
C ARG A 214 -7.81 0.01 -4.85
N TYR A 215 -6.78 -0.66 -4.35
CA TYR A 215 -6.93 -1.73 -3.36
C TYR A 215 -7.38 -1.19 -2.01
N ALA A 216 -6.74 -0.13 -1.51
CA ALA A 216 -7.06 0.52 -0.23
C ALA A 216 -8.51 1.01 -0.17
N ALA A 217 -9.00 1.63 -1.26
CA ALA A 217 -10.40 2.06 -1.37
C ALA A 217 -11.38 0.89 -1.23
N GLN A 218 -10.99 -0.31 -1.66
CA GLN A 218 -11.80 -1.53 -1.56
C GLN A 218 -11.55 -2.34 -0.27
N GLY A 219 -10.75 -1.80 0.65
CA GLY A 219 -10.45 -2.42 1.94
C GLY A 219 -9.33 -3.47 1.88
N TYR A 220 -8.54 -3.48 0.80
CA TYR A 220 -7.37 -4.35 0.67
C TYR A 220 -6.09 -3.58 0.96
N PHE A 221 -5.27 -4.10 1.87
CA PHE A 221 -4.06 -3.41 2.32
C PHE A 221 -2.87 -4.38 2.35
N ALA A 222 -1.66 -3.83 2.24
CA ALA A 222 -0.45 -4.65 2.39
C ALA A 222 -0.41 -5.27 3.79
N SER A 223 0.15 -6.48 3.88
CA SER A 223 0.20 -7.24 5.14
C SER A 223 0.79 -6.47 6.34
N PRO A 224 1.81 -5.59 6.21
CA PRO A 224 2.27 -4.78 7.34
C PRO A 224 1.20 -3.82 7.89
N LEU A 225 0.37 -3.23 7.02
CA LEU A 225 -0.72 -2.33 7.43
C LEU A 225 -1.81 -3.12 8.16
N LEU A 226 -2.14 -4.33 7.68
CA LEU A 226 -3.09 -5.22 8.36
C LEU A 226 -2.55 -5.69 9.72
N HIS A 227 -1.26 -6.03 9.79
CA HIS A 227 -0.61 -6.37 11.06
C HIS A 227 -0.62 -5.20 12.04
N PHE A 228 -0.38 -3.99 11.56
CA PHE A 228 -0.46 -2.76 12.35
C PHE A 228 -1.83 -2.59 13.00
N VAL A 229 -2.93 -2.58 12.22
CA VAL A 229 -4.27 -2.39 12.80
C VAL A 229 -4.71 -3.53 13.71
N HIS A 230 -4.32 -4.77 13.44
CA HIS A 230 -4.56 -5.90 14.33
C HIS A 230 -3.75 -5.81 15.64
N ALA A 231 -2.60 -5.15 15.61
CA ALA A 231 -1.73 -5.00 16.77
C ALA A 231 -2.18 -3.89 17.73
N LEU A 232 -3.07 -2.97 17.32
CA LEU A 232 -3.54 -1.86 18.16
C LEU A 232 -4.20 -2.31 19.47
N SER A 233 -4.81 -3.50 19.50
CA SER A 233 -5.40 -4.06 20.73
C SER A 233 -4.37 -4.66 21.71
N CYS A 234 -3.07 -4.66 21.39
CA CYS A 234 -2.03 -5.25 22.23
C CYS A 234 -0.74 -4.43 22.21
N PRO A 235 -0.45 -3.62 23.26
CA PRO A 235 0.65 -2.64 23.25
C PRO A 235 2.02 -3.19 22.84
N LYS A 236 2.39 -4.39 23.32
CA LYS A 236 3.67 -5.04 22.97
C LYS A 236 3.76 -5.37 21.48
N ARG A 237 2.63 -5.74 20.84
CA ARG A 237 2.58 -6.00 19.40
C ARG A 237 2.52 -4.69 18.61
N THR A 238 1.86 -3.66 19.15
CA THR A 238 1.75 -2.33 18.52
C THR A 238 3.12 -1.75 18.21
N ALA A 239 4.03 -1.76 19.19
CA ALA A 239 5.40 -1.25 19.03
C ALA A 239 6.11 -1.89 17.82
N VAL A 240 6.16 -3.23 17.80
CA VAL A 240 6.81 -4.00 16.72
C VAL A 240 6.14 -3.77 15.37
N ALA A 241 4.82 -3.64 15.35
CA ALA A 241 4.07 -3.40 14.13
C ALA A 241 4.31 -2.00 13.56
N ILE A 242 4.43 -0.98 14.42
CA ILE A 242 4.80 0.38 14.03
C ILE A 242 6.23 0.42 13.50
N ASP A 243 7.19 -0.20 14.19
CA ASP A 243 8.58 -0.25 13.70
C ASP A 243 8.66 -0.97 12.34
N SER A 244 7.86 -2.03 12.16
CA SER A 244 7.77 -2.74 10.88
C SER A 244 7.12 -1.90 9.78
N LEU A 245 6.12 -1.08 10.12
CA LEU A 245 5.47 -0.15 9.21
C LEU A 245 6.43 0.96 8.78
N LEU A 246 7.15 1.55 9.73
CA LEU A 246 8.15 2.61 9.49
C LEU A 246 9.35 2.11 8.66
N ALA A 247 9.65 0.80 8.71
CA ALA A 247 10.67 0.17 7.87
C ALA A 247 10.25 -0.06 6.39
N LEU A 248 9.03 0.35 6.00
CA LEU A 248 8.55 0.31 4.62
C LEU A 248 8.99 1.55 3.83
N GLY A 249 9.58 1.30 2.65
CA GLY A 249 10.07 2.38 1.81
C GLY A 249 11.15 3.21 2.52
N HIS A 250 11.43 4.41 1.98
CA HIS A 250 12.28 5.39 2.67
C HIS A 250 11.44 6.27 3.62
N THR A 251 10.30 6.77 3.15
CA THR A 251 9.38 7.62 3.93
C THR A 251 7.94 7.08 3.97
N SER A 252 7.59 6.16 3.06
CA SER A 252 6.24 5.63 2.87
C SER A 252 5.58 5.09 4.13
N GLY A 253 6.36 4.43 5.00
CA GLY A 253 5.89 3.96 6.30
C GLY A 253 5.42 5.10 7.21
N ALA A 254 6.19 6.18 7.29
CA ALA A 254 5.86 7.36 8.07
C ALA A 254 4.66 8.12 7.49
N ASP A 255 4.62 8.31 6.16
CA ASP A 255 3.50 8.93 5.45
C ASP A 255 2.19 8.13 5.65
N THR A 256 2.25 6.80 5.60
CA THR A 256 1.09 5.93 5.87
C THR A 256 0.62 6.05 7.32
N LEU A 257 1.54 6.08 8.29
CA LEU A 257 1.22 6.22 9.71
C LEU A 257 0.62 7.60 10.01
N LEU A 258 1.15 8.66 9.40
CA LEU A 258 0.57 10.01 9.43
C LEU A 258 -0.87 9.98 8.89
N GLY A 259 -1.09 9.35 7.73
CA GLY A 259 -2.42 9.19 7.15
C GLY A 259 -3.40 8.49 8.09
N PHE A 260 -2.99 7.38 8.71
CA PHE A 260 -3.83 6.67 9.68
C PHE A 260 -4.17 7.56 10.88
N TRP A 261 -3.18 8.27 11.44
CA TRP A 261 -3.39 9.21 12.53
C TRP A 261 -4.38 10.31 12.18
N LEU A 262 -4.21 10.99 11.04
CA LEU A 262 -5.11 12.06 10.59
C LEU A 262 -6.53 11.54 10.35
N GLY A 263 -6.67 10.36 9.75
CA GLY A 263 -7.96 9.69 9.58
C GLY A 263 -8.61 9.34 10.91
N GLN A 264 -7.84 8.85 11.88
CA GLN A 264 -8.33 8.56 13.23
C GLN A 264 -8.85 9.82 13.93
N GLN A 265 -8.08 10.92 13.96
CA GLN A 265 -8.51 12.16 14.62
C GLN A 265 -9.84 12.67 14.06
N LEU A 266 -9.96 12.66 12.72
CA LEU A 266 -11.19 13.03 12.01
C LEU A 266 -12.39 12.15 12.40
N LEU A 267 -12.19 10.83 12.52
CA LEU A 267 -13.28 9.87 12.75
C LEU A 267 -13.66 9.70 14.22
N GLN A 268 -12.72 9.94 15.13
CA GLN A 268 -12.95 9.86 16.58
C GLN A 268 -13.37 11.21 17.18
N GLY A 269 -13.54 12.25 16.35
CA GLY A 269 -13.97 13.58 16.79
C GLY A 269 -12.99 14.25 17.76
N THR A 270 -11.73 13.82 17.73
CA THR A 270 -10.68 14.42 18.56
C THR A 270 -10.07 15.56 17.73
N PRO A 271 -10.23 16.83 18.16
CA PRO A 271 -9.72 17.98 17.42
C PRO A 271 -8.20 17.95 17.26
#